data_AF-A0A2V5N1M3-F1
#
_entry.id   AF-A0A2V5N1M3-F1
#
_cell.length_a   1.000
_cell.length_b   1.000
_cell.length_c   1.000
_cell.angle_alpha   90.00
_cell.angle_beta   90.00
_cell.angle_gamma   90.00
#
_symmetry.space_group_name_H-M   'P 1'
#
loop_
_entity.id
_entity.type
_entity.pdbx_description
1 polymer ?
#
loop_
_entity_poly.entity_id
_entity_poly.type
_entity_poly.pdbx_seq_one_letter_code
_entity_poly.pdbx_strand_id
1 'polypeptide(L)'
;NPLPLSATGQVEVADLRTSWGDSQQTRFRFVSDRVGTNLILKAGSLEEWLKLAEMFTLDWEVELTAVQSPKLQTEKFLAHGQWRNAELRADRLRADLYGGHADVAAVLNTSTRVLSLNGNADFDAQKISPLLTTNGQRWLAQHSWQRPPLLEGQVSLTLPPWTNQRPLHVQLLQSRLAIARPRRHPP
;
A
#
# COMPACT_ATOMS: atom_id res chain seq x y z
N ASN A 1 -6.59 29.94 -11.98
CA ASN A 1 -5.51 29.40 -11.14
C ASN A 1 -4.57 28.61 -12.06
N PRO A 2 -3.35 29.09 -12.37
CA PRO A 2 -2.44 28.33 -13.24
C PRO A 2 -1.96 27.09 -12.49
N LEU A 3 -2.25 25.90 -13.04
CA LEU A 3 -1.66 24.66 -12.51
C LEU A 3 -0.17 24.63 -12.85
N PRO A 4 0.71 24.21 -11.91
CA PRO A 4 2.14 24.16 -12.15
C PRO A 4 2.48 23.20 -13.29
N LEU A 5 3.51 23.57 -14.07
CA LEU A 5 4.08 22.70 -15.11
C LEU A 5 4.94 21.60 -14.48
N SER A 6 5.62 21.93 -13.39
CA SER A 6 6.38 21.01 -12.57
C SER A 6 6.33 21.44 -11.12
N ALA A 7 6.53 20.49 -10.22
CA ALA A 7 6.60 20.71 -8.79
C ALA A 7 7.62 19.76 -8.17
N THR A 8 8.38 20.24 -7.21
CA THR A 8 9.23 19.42 -6.36
C THR A 8 9.06 19.91 -4.93
N GLY A 9 8.99 18.98 -3.99
CA GLY A 9 8.74 19.36 -2.61
C GLY A 9 9.06 18.27 -1.62
N GLN A 10 9.20 18.71 -0.37
CA GLN A 10 9.28 17.87 0.79
C GLN A 10 8.28 18.39 1.82
N VAL A 11 7.51 17.47 2.39
CA VAL A 11 6.59 17.73 3.49
C VAL A 11 7.07 16.91 4.68
N GLU A 12 7.28 17.57 5.81
CA GLU A 12 7.57 16.93 7.08
C GLU A 12 6.47 17.27 8.08
N VAL A 13 5.92 16.24 8.71
CA VAL A 13 4.86 16.37 9.71
C VAL A 13 5.27 15.57 10.93
N ALA A 14 5.30 16.24 12.08
CA ALA A 14 5.40 15.59 13.37
C ALA A 14 3.99 15.30 13.90
N ASP A 15 3.82 14.15 14.55
CA ASP A 15 2.58 13.72 15.21
C ASP A 15 1.35 13.78 14.29
N LEU A 16 1.47 13.22 13.08
CA LEU A 16 0.36 13.10 12.14
C LEU A 16 -0.72 12.20 12.76
N ARG A 17 -1.94 12.75 12.91
CA ARG A 17 -3.11 12.01 13.38
C ARG A 17 -4.21 12.00 12.35
N THR A 18 -4.76 10.83 12.09
CA THR A 18 -5.88 10.66 11.17
C THR A 18 -6.91 9.71 11.78
N SER A 19 -8.11 9.66 11.20
CA SER A 19 -9.12 8.67 11.61
C SER A 19 -8.71 7.21 11.31
N TRP A 20 -7.64 7.01 10.53
CA TRP A 20 -7.18 5.70 10.06
C TRP A 20 -5.89 5.24 10.75
N GLY A 21 -5.20 6.14 11.45
CA GLY A 21 -3.96 5.86 12.14
C GLY A 21 -3.13 7.12 12.37
N ASP A 22 -2.12 6.95 13.20
CA ASP A 22 -1.22 7.98 13.66
C ASP A 22 0.23 7.64 13.27
N SER A 23 1.09 8.64 13.15
CA SER A 23 2.53 8.48 12.96
C SER A 23 3.27 9.60 13.70
N GLN A 24 4.38 9.26 14.34
CA GLN A 24 5.18 10.23 15.08
C GLN A 24 5.96 11.16 14.14
N GLN A 25 6.57 10.63 13.08
CA GLN A 25 7.20 11.43 12.05
C GLN A 25 6.81 10.91 10.68
N THR A 26 6.35 11.83 9.84
CA THR A 26 6.04 11.60 8.44
C THR A 26 6.92 12.50 7.60
N ARG A 27 7.63 11.92 6.66
CA ARG A 27 8.33 12.63 5.61
C ARG A 27 7.82 12.15 4.27
N PHE A 28 7.40 13.09 3.43
CA PHE A 28 6.99 12.83 2.06
C PHE A 28 7.81 13.71 1.12
N ARG A 29 8.45 13.10 0.12
CA ARG A 29 9.17 13.80 -0.94
C ARG A 29 8.53 13.48 -2.27
N PHE A 30 8.51 14.47 -3.15
CA PHE A 30 7.95 14.26 -4.47
C PHE A 30 8.58 15.16 -5.53
N VAL A 31 8.56 14.64 -6.76
CA VAL A 31 8.78 15.37 -8.00
C VAL A 31 7.60 15.08 -8.92
N SER A 32 7.03 16.09 -9.55
CA SER A 32 5.89 15.94 -10.43
C SER A 32 6.01 16.85 -11.65
N ASP A 33 5.70 16.30 -12.81
CA ASP A 33 5.64 17.04 -14.08
C ASP A 33 4.28 16.87 -14.73
N ARG A 34 3.75 17.94 -15.31
CA ARG A 34 2.53 17.92 -16.10
C ARG A 34 2.84 17.46 -17.53
N VAL A 35 2.16 16.41 -17.96
CA VAL A 35 2.28 15.85 -19.32
C VAL A 35 1.09 16.19 -20.22
N GLY A 36 -0.05 16.58 -19.64
CA GLY A 36 -1.26 16.99 -20.38
C GLY A 36 -1.38 18.50 -20.62
N THR A 37 -1.96 18.90 -21.75
CA THR A 37 -2.20 20.30 -22.14
C THR A 37 -3.65 20.76 -22.02
N ASN A 38 -4.62 19.84 -21.97
CA ASN A 38 -6.05 20.14 -21.95
C ASN A 38 -6.66 19.91 -20.56
N LEU A 39 -6.65 20.94 -19.73
CA LEU A 39 -7.22 20.89 -18.38
C LEU A 39 -8.68 21.34 -18.40
N ILE A 40 -9.62 20.41 -18.32
CA ILE A 40 -10.98 20.72 -17.87
C ILE A 40 -11.04 20.44 -16.37
N LEU A 41 -10.95 21.51 -15.58
CA LEU A 41 -11.01 21.43 -14.12
C LEU A 41 -12.45 21.26 -13.66
N LYS A 42 -12.90 20.01 -13.60
CA LYS A 42 -14.07 19.59 -12.82
C LYS A 42 -13.71 18.33 -12.06
N ALA A 43 -13.29 18.50 -10.80
CA ALA A 43 -12.99 17.39 -9.90
C ALA A 43 -13.91 17.45 -8.69
N GLY A 44 -15.16 17.01 -8.88
CA GLY A 44 -16.14 16.86 -7.80
C GLY A 44 -16.11 15.48 -7.16
N SER A 45 -15.61 14.47 -7.87
CA SER A 45 -15.55 13.06 -7.46
C SER A 45 -14.11 12.50 -7.50
N LEU A 46 -13.87 11.39 -6.80
CA LEU A 46 -12.58 10.69 -6.82
C LEU A 46 -12.21 10.21 -8.24
N GLU A 47 -13.19 9.78 -9.04
CA GLU A 47 -12.96 9.38 -10.44
C GLU A 47 -12.48 10.54 -11.31
N GLU A 48 -13.06 11.73 -11.13
CA GLU A 48 -12.60 12.92 -11.84
C GLU A 48 -11.22 13.36 -11.37
N TRP A 49 -10.91 13.23 -10.07
CA TRP A 49 -9.56 13.45 -9.54
C TRP A 49 -8.53 12.50 -10.15
N LEU A 50 -8.86 11.21 -10.28
CA LEU A 50 -7.97 10.23 -10.89
C LEU A 50 -7.73 10.54 -12.38
N LYS A 51 -8.76 10.94 -13.12
CA LYS A 51 -8.61 11.40 -14.52
C LYS A 51 -7.72 12.64 -14.65
N LEU A 52 -7.82 13.58 -13.70
CA LEU A 52 -6.90 14.72 -13.67
C LEU A 52 -5.47 14.28 -13.32
N ALA A 53 -5.31 13.34 -12.40
CA ALA A 53 -4.00 12.83 -12.01
C ALA A 53 -3.27 12.14 -13.18
N GLU A 54 -3.97 11.55 -14.14
CA GLU A 54 -3.37 11.00 -15.38
C GLU A 54 -2.60 12.06 -16.20
N MET A 55 -2.87 13.36 -16.01
CA MET A 55 -2.16 14.45 -16.68
C MET A 55 -0.82 14.80 -16.02
N PHE A 56 -0.47 14.14 -14.93
CA PHE A 56 0.75 14.36 -14.18
C PHE A 56 1.54 13.06 -14.05
N THR A 57 2.86 13.20 -14.04
CA THR A 57 3.76 12.20 -13.49
C THR A 57 4.09 12.59 -12.05
N LEU A 58 4.35 11.61 -11.20
CA LEU A 58 4.75 11.85 -9.83
C LEU A 58 5.72 10.75 -9.40
N ASP A 59 6.97 11.11 -9.13
CA ASP A 59 7.90 10.28 -8.37
C ASP A 59 7.78 10.65 -6.90
N TRP A 60 7.68 9.66 -6.03
CA TRP A 60 7.38 9.87 -4.61
C TRP A 60 8.19 8.95 -3.71
N GLU A 61 8.48 9.46 -2.51
CA GLU A 61 9.10 8.73 -1.42
C GLU A 61 8.39 9.13 -0.12
N VAL A 62 8.11 8.14 0.73
CA VAL A 62 7.54 8.34 2.05
C VAL A 62 8.31 7.54 3.09
N GLU A 63 8.56 8.19 4.23
CA GLU A 63 9.09 7.60 5.43
C GLU A 63 8.15 7.94 6.58
N LEU A 64 7.66 6.91 7.27
CA LEU A 64 6.84 7.04 8.46
C LEU A 64 7.52 6.32 9.62
N THR A 65 7.46 6.90 10.81
CA THR A 65 7.92 6.27 12.05
C THR A 65 6.80 6.11 13.06
N ALA A 66 6.92 5.08 13.88
CA ALA A 66 6.00 4.72 14.96
C ALA A 66 4.53 4.79 14.50
N VAL A 67 4.22 4.14 13.38
CA VAL A 67 2.87 4.15 12.81
C VAL A 67 1.98 3.23 13.64
N GLN A 68 0.86 3.78 14.08
CA GLN A 68 -0.14 3.05 14.85
C GLN A 68 -1.50 3.19 14.18
N SER A 69 -2.12 2.06 13.90
CA SER A 69 -3.52 2.00 13.47
C SER A 69 -4.23 0.92 14.29
N PRO A 70 -5.58 0.87 14.27
CA PRO A 70 -6.32 -0.16 14.97
C PRO A 70 -5.94 -1.60 14.58
N LYS A 71 -5.34 -1.81 13.40
CA LYS A 71 -5.07 -3.14 12.83
C LYS A 71 -3.61 -3.41 12.44
N LEU A 72 -2.76 -2.41 12.47
CA LEU A 72 -1.37 -2.47 12.03
C LEU A 72 -0.52 -1.56 12.91
N GLN A 73 0.60 -2.08 13.41
CA GLN A 73 1.61 -1.31 14.13
C GLN A 73 2.95 -1.56 13.47
N THR A 74 3.64 -0.49 13.09
CA THR A 74 4.98 -0.57 12.49
C THR A 74 5.90 0.48 13.08
N GLU A 75 7.12 0.07 13.39
CA GLU A 75 8.15 0.97 13.92
C GLU A 75 8.64 1.92 12.83
N LYS A 76 8.78 1.40 11.62
CA LYS A 76 9.21 2.15 10.46
C LYS A 76 8.56 1.62 9.19
N PHE A 77 8.03 2.54 8.39
CA PHE A 77 7.51 2.28 7.06
C PHE A 77 8.23 3.14 6.05
N LEU A 78 8.78 2.51 5.01
CA LEU A 78 9.43 3.16 3.89
C LEU A 78 8.74 2.73 2.61
N ALA A 79 8.46 3.67 1.74
CA ALA A 79 7.91 3.38 0.44
C ALA A 79 8.36 4.40 -0.57
N HIS A 80 8.56 3.96 -1.80
CA HIS A 80 8.87 4.84 -2.91
C HIS A 80 8.35 4.24 -4.21
N GLY A 81 8.12 5.11 -5.17
CA GLY A 81 7.71 4.69 -6.49
C GLY A 81 7.23 5.85 -7.32
N GLN A 82 6.28 5.56 -8.20
CA GLN A 82 5.89 6.47 -9.26
C GLN A 82 4.40 6.35 -9.59
N TRP A 83 3.84 7.43 -10.10
CA TRP A 83 2.52 7.50 -10.70
C TRP A 83 2.65 8.01 -12.12
N ARG A 84 2.20 7.21 -13.08
CA ARG A 84 2.22 7.52 -14.53
C ARG A 84 1.12 6.71 -15.21
N ASN A 85 0.45 7.25 -16.23
CA ASN A 85 -0.47 6.48 -17.09
C ASN A 85 -1.56 5.69 -16.33
N ALA A 86 -2.22 6.32 -15.36
CA ALA A 86 -3.21 5.67 -14.49
C ALA A 86 -2.67 4.46 -13.69
N GLU A 87 -1.37 4.38 -13.49
CA GLU A 87 -0.72 3.34 -12.71
C GLU A 87 0.05 3.96 -11.54
N LEU A 88 -0.35 3.60 -10.31
CA LEU A 88 0.42 3.83 -9.10
C LEU A 88 1.31 2.62 -8.85
N ARG A 89 2.61 2.82 -8.85
CA ARG A 89 3.60 1.80 -8.56
C ARG A 89 4.37 2.18 -7.30
N ALA A 90 4.56 1.20 -6.43
CA ALA A 90 5.55 1.22 -5.38
C ALA A 90 6.56 0.10 -5.67
N ASP A 91 7.80 0.47 -6.00
CA ASP A 91 8.85 -0.49 -6.34
C ASP A 91 9.25 -1.35 -5.15
N ARG A 92 9.23 -0.72 -3.97
CA ARG A 92 9.45 -1.38 -2.69
C ARG A 92 8.74 -0.63 -1.58
N LEU A 93 7.95 -1.37 -0.83
CA LEU A 93 7.37 -1.03 0.45
C LEU A 93 8.11 -1.87 1.49
N ARG A 94 8.76 -1.22 2.45
CA ARG A 94 9.39 -1.88 3.59
C ARG A 94 8.69 -1.48 4.88
N ALA A 95 8.36 -2.46 5.71
CA ALA A 95 7.78 -2.22 7.02
C ALA A 95 8.45 -3.09 8.07
N ASP A 96 8.87 -2.47 9.17
CA ASP A 96 9.35 -3.17 10.36
C ASP A 96 8.12 -3.49 11.22
N LEU A 97 7.75 -4.77 11.28
CA LEU A 97 6.46 -5.26 11.77
C LEU A 97 6.68 -6.39 12.79
N TYR A 98 6.22 -6.18 14.03
CA TYR A 98 6.11 -7.23 15.05
C TYR A 98 7.41 -8.03 15.30
N GLY A 99 8.57 -7.35 15.26
CA GLY A 99 9.89 -7.98 15.44
C GLY A 99 10.45 -8.66 14.19
N GLY A 100 9.79 -8.53 13.04
CA GLY A 100 10.28 -8.90 11.72
C GLY A 100 10.06 -7.76 10.71
N HIS A 101 10.03 -8.11 9.44
CA HIS A 101 10.01 -7.19 8.30
C HIS A 101 9.05 -7.69 7.23
N ALA A 102 8.56 -6.76 6.43
CA ALA A 102 7.88 -7.04 5.17
C ALA A 102 8.51 -6.21 4.06
N ASP A 103 8.83 -6.84 2.92
CA ASP A 103 9.28 -6.20 1.69
C ASP A 103 8.30 -6.55 0.57
N VAL A 104 7.54 -5.56 0.09
CA VAL A 104 6.43 -5.74 -0.86
C VAL A 104 6.56 -4.75 -2.02
N ALA A 105 6.48 -5.19 -3.27
CA ALA A 105 6.20 -4.30 -4.38
C ALA A 105 4.69 -4.29 -4.69
N ALA A 106 4.19 -3.14 -5.12
CA ALA A 106 2.78 -2.95 -5.41
C ALA A 106 2.57 -2.20 -6.73
N VAL A 107 1.56 -2.61 -7.49
CA VAL A 107 1.11 -1.92 -8.70
C VAL A 107 -0.40 -1.83 -8.68
N LEU A 108 -0.95 -0.63 -8.74
CA LEU A 108 -2.39 -0.36 -8.85
C LEU A 108 -2.64 0.35 -10.18
N ASN A 109 -3.35 -0.30 -11.09
CA ASN A 109 -3.93 0.36 -12.24
C ASN A 109 -5.29 0.95 -11.84
N THR A 110 -5.42 2.27 -11.83
CA THR A 110 -6.63 2.94 -11.35
C THR A 110 -7.78 2.88 -12.34
N SER A 111 -7.52 2.69 -13.64
CA SER A 111 -8.56 2.53 -14.65
C SER A 111 -9.22 1.15 -14.58
N THR A 112 -8.42 0.09 -14.43
CA THR A 112 -8.92 -1.29 -14.30
C THR A 112 -9.25 -1.68 -12.86
N ARG A 113 -8.72 -0.92 -11.89
CA ARG A 113 -8.78 -1.15 -10.45
C ARG A 113 -8.03 -2.41 -10.00
N VAL A 114 -7.13 -2.93 -10.84
CA VAL A 114 -6.34 -4.10 -10.49
C VAL A 114 -5.16 -3.67 -9.62
N LEU A 115 -5.11 -4.18 -8.39
CA LEU A 115 -4.00 -4.09 -7.46
C LEU A 115 -3.24 -5.43 -7.46
N SER A 116 -1.97 -5.38 -7.83
CA SER A 116 -1.03 -6.49 -7.78
C SER A 116 0.00 -6.23 -6.68
N LEU A 117 0.23 -7.23 -5.83
CA LEU A 117 1.23 -7.21 -4.77
C LEU A 117 2.14 -8.42 -4.96
N ASN A 118 3.44 -8.24 -4.77
CA ASN A 118 4.39 -9.33 -4.60
C ASN A 118 5.34 -9.01 -3.46
N GLY A 119 5.84 -10.00 -2.75
CA GLY A 119 6.76 -9.71 -1.67
C GLY A 119 7.04 -10.87 -0.76
N ASN A 120 7.78 -10.55 0.29
CA ASN A 120 8.10 -11.46 1.37
C ASN A 120 7.92 -10.80 2.74
N ALA A 121 7.80 -11.63 3.77
CA ALA A 121 7.68 -11.20 5.14
C ALA A 121 8.23 -12.27 6.09
N ASP A 122 8.85 -11.87 7.20
CA ASP A 122 9.38 -12.79 8.22
C ASP A 122 8.82 -12.54 9.64
N PHE A 123 7.69 -11.82 9.73
CA PHE A 123 6.99 -11.56 10.99
C PHE A 123 5.88 -12.59 11.28
N ASP A 124 5.39 -12.63 12.53
CA ASP A 124 4.26 -13.48 12.91
C ASP A 124 2.96 -13.05 12.20
N ALA A 125 2.60 -13.78 11.15
CA ALA A 125 1.41 -13.50 10.36
C ALA A 125 0.11 -13.44 11.19
N GLN A 126 0.03 -14.13 12.34
CA GLN A 126 -1.16 -14.04 13.20
C GLN A 126 -1.46 -12.59 13.63
N LYS A 127 -0.44 -11.74 13.71
CA LYS A 127 -0.57 -10.32 14.07
C LYS A 127 -1.33 -9.49 13.04
N ILE A 128 -1.33 -9.90 11.77
CA ILE A 128 -2.09 -9.23 10.70
C ILE A 128 -3.45 -9.86 10.42
N SER A 129 -3.85 -10.89 11.17
CA SER A 129 -5.16 -11.53 11.05
C SER A 129 -6.33 -10.52 10.99
N PRO A 130 -6.37 -9.43 11.79
CA PRO A 130 -7.46 -8.44 11.73
C PRO A 130 -7.60 -7.69 10.38
N LEU A 131 -6.56 -7.71 9.54
CA LEU A 131 -6.57 -7.13 8.19
C LEU A 131 -7.19 -8.08 7.15
N LEU A 132 -7.24 -9.38 7.45
CA LEU A 132 -7.76 -10.40 6.54
C LEU A 132 -9.29 -10.49 6.61
N THR A 133 -9.87 -11.04 5.55
CA THR A 133 -11.28 -11.46 5.54
C THR A 133 -11.52 -12.59 6.53
N THR A 134 -12.78 -12.84 6.93
CA THR A 134 -13.12 -13.94 7.85
C THR A 134 -12.56 -15.30 7.39
N ASN A 135 -12.57 -15.57 6.08
CA ASN A 135 -11.99 -16.80 5.53
C ASN A 135 -10.46 -16.82 5.66
N GLY A 136 -9.80 -15.69 5.39
CA GLY A 136 -8.36 -15.54 5.59
C GLY A 136 -7.96 -15.70 7.06
N GLN A 137 -8.72 -15.12 7.99
CA GLN A 137 -8.53 -15.27 9.43
C GLN A 137 -8.65 -16.74 9.85
N ARG A 138 -9.71 -17.44 9.41
CA ARG A 138 -9.90 -18.87 9.72
C ARG A 138 -8.80 -19.75 9.15
N TRP A 139 -8.37 -19.49 7.92
CA TRP A 139 -7.28 -20.22 7.29
C TRP A 139 -5.96 -19.98 8.04
N LEU A 140 -5.68 -18.73 8.42
CA LEU A 140 -4.46 -18.40 9.14
C LEU A 140 -4.46 -19.02 10.55
N ALA A 141 -5.60 -19.02 11.25
CA ALA A 141 -5.75 -19.63 12.57
C ALA A 141 -5.47 -21.14 12.61
N GLN A 142 -5.52 -21.83 11.47
CA GLN A 142 -5.16 -23.27 11.36
C GLN A 142 -3.65 -23.51 11.41
N HIS A 143 -2.84 -22.46 11.32
CA HIS A 143 -1.39 -22.55 11.26
C HIS A 143 -0.76 -21.94 12.50
N SER A 144 0.20 -22.65 13.10
CA SER A 144 0.98 -22.13 14.23
C SER A 144 2.45 -22.46 14.05
N TRP A 145 3.30 -21.57 14.53
CA TRP A 145 4.74 -21.64 14.36
C TRP A 145 5.40 -21.27 15.68
N GLN A 146 6.46 -21.98 16.07
CA GLN A 146 7.28 -21.56 17.23
C GLN A 146 8.12 -20.33 16.91
N ARG A 147 8.57 -20.21 15.65
CA ARG A 147 9.23 -19.03 15.09
C ARG A 147 8.56 -18.71 13.75
N PRO A 148 8.27 -17.43 13.45
CA PRO A 148 7.67 -17.06 12.17
C PRO A 148 8.52 -17.56 10.99
N PRO A 149 7.90 -18.21 9.99
CA PRO A 149 8.60 -18.57 8.77
C PRO A 149 8.80 -17.35 7.87
N LEU A 150 9.77 -17.42 6.96
CA LEU A 150 9.79 -16.54 5.80
C LEU A 150 8.60 -16.89 4.91
N LEU A 151 7.72 -15.92 4.69
CA LEU A 151 6.58 -15.99 3.81
C LEU A 151 6.93 -15.29 2.51
N GLU A 152 6.59 -15.92 1.39
CA GLU A 152 6.61 -15.29 0.07
C GLU A 152 5.20 -15.33 -0.49
N GLY A 153 4.80 -14.31 -1.22
CA GLY A 153 3.43 -14.21 -1.71
C GLY A 153 3.28 -13.31 -2.91
N GLN A 154 2.27 -13.63 -3.70
CA GLN A 154 1.77 -12.80 -4.78
C GLN A 154 0.25 -12.74 -4.68
N VAL A 155 -0.31 -11.55 -4.82
CA VAL A 155 -1.75 -11.31 -4.71
C VAL A 155 -2.16 -10.38 -5.84
N SER A 156 -3.29 -10.68 -6.50
CA SER A 156 -3.93 -9.78 -7.46
C SER A 156 -5.39 -9.61 -7.07
N LEU A 157 -5.85 -8.36 -7.03
CA LEU A 157 -7.15 -7.95 -6.52
C LEU A 157 -7.80 -6.98 -7.51
N THR A 158 -9.10 -7.09 -7.75
CA THR A 158 -9.84 -6.01 -8.41
C THR A 158 -10.57 -5.21 -7.35
N LEU A 159 -10.21 -3.94 -7.18
CA LEU A 159 -10.82 -3.06 -6.19
C LEU A 159 -12.24 -2.63 -6.62
N PRO A 160 -13.13 -2.31 -5.65
CA PRO A 160 -14.44 -1.73 -5.94
C PRO A 160 -14.35 -0.42 -6.74
N PRO A 161 -15.45 0.02 -7.38
CA PRO A 161 -15.49 1.33 -8.04
C PRO A 161 -15.09 2.47 -7.08
N TRP A 162 -14.48 3.53 -7.62
CA TRP A 162 -14.02 4.70 -6.86
C TRP A 162 -15.17 5.61 -6.35
N THR A 163 -16.41 5.12 -6.44
CA THR A 163 -17.64 5.81 -6.04
C THR A 163 -17.90 5.73 -4.53
N ASN A 164 -17.13 4.94 -3.78
CA ASN A 164 -17.30 4.81 -2.33
C ASN A 164 -16.64 5.96 -1.56
N GLN A 165 -17.46 6.80 -0.95
CA GLN A 165 -17.08 7.82 0.03
C GLN A 165 -16.78 7.24 1.43
N ARG A 166 -16.72 5.90 1.56
CA ARG A 166 -16.52 5.15 2.81
C ARG A 166 -15.47 4.05 2.58
N PRO A 167 -14.76 3.59 3.62
CA PRO A 167 -13.48 2.91 3.45
C PRO A 167 -13.59 1.65 2.58
N LEU A 168 -12.53 1.36 1.84
CA LEU A 168 -12.33 0.13 1.07
C LEU A 168 -12.38 -1.07 2.03
N HIS A 169 -13.56 -1.63 2.25
CA HIS A 169 -13.68 -3.01 2.69
C HIS A 169 -13.21 -3.87 1.51
N VAL A 170 -12.10 -4.59 1.67
CA VAL A 170 -11.63 -5.55 0.67
C VAL A 170 -12.69 -6.64 0.54
N GLN A 171 -13.58 -6.49 -0.44
CA GLN A 171 -14.69 -7.41 -0.69
C GLN A 171 -14.39 -8.24 -1.93
N LEU A 172 -14.42 -9.56 -1.71
CA LEU A 172 -14.26 -10.67 -2.65
C LEU A 172 -12.86 -10.83 -3.26
N LEU A 173 -12.26 -11.97 -2.92
CA LEU A 173 -10.85 -12.23 -3.08
C LEU A 173 -10.68 -13.69 -3.49
N GLN A 174 -10.38 -13.96 -4.77
CA GLN A 174 -9.69 -15.20 -5.14
C GLN A 174 -8.19 -14.96 -4.92
N SER A 175 -7.73 -15.17 -3.69
CA SER A 175 -6.30 -15.14 -3.38
C SER A 175 -5.72 -16.53 -3.55
N ARG A 176 -4.64 -16.66 -4.33
CA ARG A 176 -3.74 -17.82 -4.25
C ARG A 176 -2.55 -17.41 -3.39
N LEU A 177 -2.66 -17.58 -2.08
CA LEU A 177 -1.48 -17.58 -1.21
C LEU A 177 -0.70 -18.88 -1.45
N ALA A 178 0.51 -18.78 -1.99
CA ALA A 178 1.44 -19.88 -2.03
C ALA A 178 2.52 -19.66 -0.96
N ILE A 179 2.34 -20.24 0.23
CA ILE A 179 3.42 -20.28 1.23
C ILE A 179 4.46 -21.28 0.73
N ALA A 180 5.67 -20.82 0.45
CA ALA A 180 6.82 -21.70 0.25
C ALA A 180 7.07 -22.50 1.55
N ARG A 181 7.07 -23.84 1.46
CA ARG A 181 7.30 -24.72 2.61
C ARG A 181 8.66 -24.40 3.26
N PRO A 182 8.77 -24.46 4.61
CA PRO A 182 10.07 -24.40 5.25
C PRO A 182 10.95 -25.57 4.76
N ARG A 183 12.20 -25.28 4.39
CA ARG A 183 13.22 -26.31 4.14
C ARG A 183 13.32 -27.17 5.40
N ARG A 184 12.89 -28.43 5.31
CA ARG A 184 13.24 -29.44 6.31
C ARG A 184 14.75 -29.63 6.22
N HIS A 185 15.48 -29.28 7.28
CA HIS A 185 16.80 -29.84 7.47
C HIS A 185 16.63 -31.34 7.74
N PRO A 186 17.28 -32.24 6.97
CA PRO A 186 17.33 -33.65 7.34
C PRO A 186 18.25 -33.84 8.56
N PRO A 187 18.03 -34.91 9.34
CA PRO A 187 18.78 -35.22 10.55
C PRO A 187 20.26 -35.52 10.27
#